data_AF-A0A3Q3FFK4-F1
#
_entry.id   AF-A0A3Q3FFK4-F1
#
_cell.length_a   1.000
_cell.length_b   1.000
_cell.length_c   1.000
_cell.angle_alpha   90.00
_cell.angle_beta   90.00
_cell.angle_gamma   90.00
#
_symmetry.space_group_name_H-M   'P 1'
#
loop_
_entity.id
_entity.type
_entity.pdbx_description
1 polymer ?
#
loop_
_entity_poly.entity_id
_entity_poly.type
_entity_poly.pdbx_seq_one_letter_code
_entity_poly.pdbx_strand_id
1 'polypeptide(L)'
;MLIGKACRFVECISSVGVVGSFACLHTKSRNMAKSKFEYVRNFETDDTCLRNCYIVVRLDGRNFHKFAEQHTFTKPNDNRALGLMTRSAHSVMEELEDIVIAYGQSDEFSFVFKRTSTWFKRRASKLMTHVASQFSSSYVFYWKDYFGEQPLLYPPGFDGRVVLYPSNRNLRDYLSWRQADCHVNNLYNTVFWTLVQKGGLTTVQAEERLKGTLAADKNEILFTEFDINYNKEAALHRKGTTLIWEKRDETIVKRLKLPNEEEKEVPVTRSRRRVQSYHTDIIGDQFWEEHSDILEADNC
;
A
#
# COMPACT_ATOMS: atom_id res chain seq x y z
N MET A 1 -37.04 -61.07 -13.28
CA MET A 1 -37.28 -62.49 -13.60
C MET A 1 -37.89 -62.52 -15.00
N LEU A 2 -37.39 -63.40 -15.89
CA LEU A 2 -37.79 -63.64 -17.31
C LEU A 2 -37.32 -62.53 -18.28
N ILE A 3 -36.30 -62.65 -19.14
CA ILE A 3 -35.86 -63.68 -20.12
C ILE A 3 -36.95 -64.04 -21.14
N GLY A 4 -36.68 -63.77 -22.42
CA GLY A 4 -37.43 -64.35 -23.56
C GLY A 4 -36.84 -63.97 -24.92
N LYS A 5 -35.95 -64.83 -25.44
CA LYS A 5 -35.40 -64.83 -26.82
C LYS A 5 -36.38 -65.46 -27.82
N ALA A 6 -36.30 -65.08 -29.10
CA ALA A 6 -36.52 -65.96 -30.28
C ALA A 6 -35.82 -65.31 -31.51
N CYS A 7 -34.79 -65.91 -32.13
CA CYS A 7 -34.80 -66.91 -33.24
C CYS A 7 -35.46 -66.39 -34.54
N ARG A 8 -35.02 -66.65 -35.78
CA ARG A 8 -33.81 -67.19 -36.48
C ARG A 8 -34.25 -67.24 -37.97
N PHE A 9 -33.41 -66.88 -38.94
CA PHE A 9 -33.45 -67.30 -40.37
C PHE A 9 -32.12 -66.79 -41.00
N VAL A 10 -31.07 -67.59 -41.21
CA VAL A 10 -30.75 -68.63 -42.22
C VAL A 10 -30.67 -68.13 -43.67
N GLU A 11 -29.40 -68.05 -44.15
CA GLU A 11 -28.82 -68.22 -45.52
C GLU A 11 -29.34 -67.34 -46.68
N CYS A 12 -28.57 -66.93 -47.69
CA CYS A 12 -27.47 -67.56 -48.41
C CYS A 12 -26.64 -66.51 -49.20
N ILE A 13 -25.45 -66.92 -49.62
CA ILE A 13 -24.36 -66.16 -50.26
C ILE A 13 -24.69 -65.73 -51.69
N SER A 14 -24.32 -64.50 -52.09
CA SER A 14 -23.78 -64.25 -53.43
C SER A 14 -22.86 -63.01 -53.46
N SER A 15 -21.73 -63.20 -54.12
CA SER A 15 -20.59 -62.32 -54.30
C SER A 15 -20.80 -61.29 -55.41
N VAL A 16 -20.63 -59.99 -55.13
CA VAL A 16 -20.12 -58.98 -56.08
C VAL A 16 -19.38 -57.90 -55.28
N GLY A 17 -18.13 -57.66 -55.62
CA GLY A 17 -17.28 -56.69 -54.93
C GLY A 17 -17.60 -55.24 -55.28
N VAL A 18 -17.50 -54.36 -54.27
CA VAL A 18 -17.09 -52.96 -54.41
C VAL A 18 -16.30 -52.62 -53.15
N VAL A 19 -15.02 -52.29 -53.32
CA VAL A 19 -14.14 -51.80 -52.26
C VAL A 19 -14.57 -50.38 -51.90
N GLY A 20 -15.46 -50.25 -50.92
CA GLY A 20 -15.82 -48.98 -50.30
C GLY A 20 -14.79 -48.61 -49.24
N SER A 21 -13.95 -47.61 -49.51
CA SER A 21 -13.06 -47.01 -48.51
C SER A 21 -13.84 -46.61 -47.26
N PHE A 22 -13.55 -47.25 -46.12
CA PHE A 22 -13.88 -46.70 -44.81
C PHE A 22 -13.05 -45.44 -44.61
N ALA A 23 -13.58 -44.30 -45.04
CA ALA A 23 -13.07 -43.00 -44.63
C ALA A 23 -13.29 -42.88 -43.12
N CYS A 24 -12.25 -43.18 -42.35
CA CYS A 24 -12.15 -42.82 -40.95
C CYS A 24 -12.23 -41.28 -40.88
N LEU A 25 -13.41 -40.76 -40.57
CA LEU A 25 -13.60 -39.38 -40.15
C LEU A 25 -12.87 -39.21 -38.81
N HIS A 26 -11.56 -39.02 -38.89
CA HIS A 26 -10.81 -38.33 -37.87
C HIS A 26 -11.41 -36.93 -37.78
N THR A 27 -12.34 -36.74 -36.83
CA THR A 27 -12.60 -35.42 -36.28
C THR A 27 -11.27 -34.95 -35.69
N LYS A 28 -10.46 -34.27 -36.51
CA LYS A 28 -9.37 -33.42 -36.03
C LYS A 28 -10.04 -32.44 -35.08
N SER A 29 -10.00 -32.73 -33.79
CA SER A 29 -10.20 -31.70 -32.77
C SER A 29 -9.26 -30.57 -33.17
N ARG A 30 -9.84 -29.45 -33.61
CA ARG A 30 -9.07 -28.24 -33.87
C ARG A 30 -8.48 -27.85 -32.52
N ASN A 31 -7.24 -28.28 -32.26
CA ASN A 31 -6.47 -27.76 -31.14
C ASN A 31 -6.45 -26.25 -31.31
N MET A 32 -7.20 -25.55 -30.46
CA MET A 32 -7.29 -24.10 -30.45
C MET A 32 -5.86 -23.55 -30.44
N ALA A 33 -5.54 -22.61 -31.33
CA ALA A 33 -4.14 -22.19 -31.55
C ALA A 33 -3.38 -21.78 -30.26
N LYS A 34 -4.11 -21.33 -29.23
CA LYS A 34 -3.56 -21.00 -27.90
C LYS A 34 -3.26 -22.21 -27.00
N SER A 35 -3.97 -23.33 -27.15
CA SER A 35 -3.81 -24.49 -26.25
C SER A 35 -2.43 -25.13 -26.35
N LYS A 36 -1.75 -25.02 -27.50
CA LYS A 36 -0.35 -25.44 -27.68
C LYS A 36 0.61 -24.77 -26.69
N PHE A 37 0.31 -23.55 -26.26
CA PHE A 37 1.18 -22.75 -25.40
C PHE A 37 0.66 -22.64 -23.96
N GLU A 38 -0.51 -23.21 -23.63
CA GLU A 38 -1.14 -23.03 -22.32
C GLU A 38 -0.31 -23.61 -21.16
N TYR A 39 0.52 -24.62 -21.43
CA TYR A 39 1.39 -25.23 -20.43
C TYR A 39 2.32 -24.23 -19.72
N VAL A 40 2.65 -23.09 -20.35
CA VAL A 40 3.52 -22.08 -19.73
C VAL A 40 2.89 -21.44 -18.49
N ARG A 41 1.56 -21.48 -18.34
CA ARG A 41 0.85 -20.99 -17.15
C ARG A 41 1.17 -21.82 -15.90
N ASN A 42 1.59 -23.08 -16.07
CA ASN A 42 1.95 -23.96 -14.95
C ASN A 42 3.26 -23.56 -14.27
N PHE A 43 4.05 -22.65 -14.85
CA PHE A 43 5.24 -22.08 -14.23
C PHE A 43 4.91 -20.91 -13.29
N GLU A 44 3.67 -20.40 -13.30
CA GLU A 44 3.22 -19.42 -12.30
C GLU A 44 3.22 -20.08 -10.91
N THR A 45 3.92 -19.47 -9.96
CA THR A 45 3.97 -19.94 -8.57
C THR A 45 2.82 -19.33 -7.76
N ASP A 46 2.17 -20.14 -6.93
CA ASP A 46 1.20 -19.64 -5.96
C ASP A 46 1.91 -18.94 -4.81
N ASP A 47 1.55 -17.69 -4.56
CA ASP A 47 2.15 -16.80 -3.60
C ASP A 47 1.13 -16.30 -2.57
N THR A 48 0.19 -17.18 -2.23
CA THR A 48 -0.88 -16.91 -1.26
C THR A 48 -0.32 -16.73 0.14
N CYS A 49 -0.59 -15.57 0.75
CA CYS A 49 -0.18 -15.27 2.12
C CYS A 49 -0.91 -16.14 3.15
N LEU A 50 -0.20 -16.52 4.21
CA LEU A 50 -0.75 -17.29 5.34
C LEU A 50 -2.02 -16.62 5.89
N ARG A 51 -3.06 -17.42 6.16
CA ARG A 51 -4.32 -16.95 6.73
C ARG A 51 -4.15 -16.48 8.17
N ASN A 52 -5.10 -15.70 8.66
CA ASN A 52 -5.15 -15.16 10.03
C ASN A 52 -3.88 -14.38 10.42
N CYS A 53 -3.17 -13.85 9.43
CA CYS A 53 -2.01 -12.98 9.60
C CYS A 53 -2.30 -11.63 8.96
N TYR A 54 -1.86 -10.56 9.61
CA TYR A 54 -1.82 -9.25 9.00
C TYR A 54 -0.88 -9.30 7.81
N ILE A 55 -1.26 -8.62 6.73
CA ILE A 55 -0.40 -8.48 5.56
C ILE A 55 0.06 -7.04 5.52
N VAL A 56 1.35 -6.82 5.66
CA VAL A 56 1.95 -5.50 5.55
C VAL A 56 2.64 -5.37 4.22
N VAL A 57 2.21 -4.39 3.42
CA VAL A 57 2.91 -3.99 2.20
C VAL A 57 3.68 -2.71 2.51
N ARG A 58 5.01 -2.79 2.50
CA ARG A 58 5.88 -1.61 2.69
C ARG A 58 6.45 -1.17 1.36
N LEU A 59 6.26 0.10 1.04
CA LEU A 59 6.88 0.79 -0.08
C LEU A 59 8.06 1.64 0.39
N ASP A 60 9.08 1.76 -0.47
CA ASP A 60 10.29 2.55 -0.24
C ASP A 60 10.72 3.24 -1.54
N GLY A 61 11.07 4.53 -1.47
CA GLY A 61 11.47 5.32 -2.62
C GLY A 61 12.79 4.84 -3.25
N ARG A 62 12.73 4.35 -4.50
CA ARG A 62 13.94 3.84 -5.17
C ARG A 62 14.92 4.99 -5.48
N ASN A 63 16.10 4.93 -4.87
CA ASN A 63 17.15 5.93 -5.01
C ASN A 63 16.66 7.36 -4.69
N PHE A 64 15.81 7.49 -3.66
CA PHE A 64 15.18 8.76 -3.32
C PHE A 64 16.15 9.85 -2.85
N HIS A 65 17.36 9.47 -2.39
CA HIS A 65 18.42 10.44 -2.12
C HIS A 65 18.76 11.29 -3.36
N LYS A 66 18.99 10.64 -4.50
CA LYS A 66 19.24 11.31 -5.79
C LYS A 66 18.01 12.06 -6.27
N PHE A 67 16.82 11.47 -6.09
CA PHE A 67 15.56 12.13 -6.43
C PHE A 67 15.38 13.45 -5.68
N ALA A 68 15.61 13.45 -4.37
CA ALA A 68 15.50 14.62 -3.51
C ALA A 68 16.53 15.69 -3.89
N GLU A 69 17.75 15.32 -4.26
CA GLU A 69 18.79 16.25 -4.72
C GLU A 69 18.39 16.92 -6.04
N GLN A 70 18.00 16.12 -7.05
CA GLN A 70 17.64 16.62 -8.37
C GLN A 70 16.37 17.49 -8.35
N HIS A 71 15.44 17.22 -7.42
CA HIS A 71 14.24 18.02 -7.20
C HIS A 71 14.39 18.99 -6.01
N THR A 72 15.62 19.32 -5.60
CA THR A 72 15.91 20.40 -4.65
C THR A 72 15.04 20.38 -3.38
N PHE A 73 14.90 19.20 -2.78
CA PHE A 73 14.13 19.05 -1.55
C PHE A 73 14.79 19.81 -0.41
N THR A 74 13.95 20.46 0.40
CA THR A 74 14.38 21.12 1.62
C THR A 74 14.95 20.10 2.60
N LYS A 75 16.06 20.45 3.26
CA LYS A 75 16.72 19.63 4.28
C LYS A 75 16.60 20.31 5.65
N PRO A 76 16.35 19.56 6.73
CA PRO A 76 16.31 18.09 6.81
C PRO A 76 15.03 17.46 6.24
N ASN A 77 13.91 18.19 6.24
CA ASN A 77 12.60 17.69 5.83
C ASN A 77 11.93 18.64 4.84
N ASP A 78 11.25 18.11 3.82
CA ASP A 78 10.45 18.88 2.87
C ASP A 78 8.96 18.55 3.04
N ASN A 79 8.18 19.54 3.51
CA ASN A 79 6.74 19.38 3.73
C ASN A 79 5.97 19.08 2.44
N ARG A 80 6.45 19.54 1.28
CA ARG A 80 5.81 19.26 -0.02
C ARG A 80 5.94 17.78 -0.34
N ALA A 81 7.14 17.22 -0.16
CA ALA A 81 7.42 15.81 -0.38
C ALA A 81 6.63 14.91 0.57
N LEU A 82 6.65 15.21 1.88
CA LEU A 82 5.90 14.45 2.89
C LEU A 82 4.39 14.55 2.67
N GLY A 83 3.90 15.72 2.27
CA GLY A 83 2.51 15.94 1.89
C GLY A 83 2.10 15.10 0.68
N LEU A 84 2.94 15.06 -0.36
CA LEU A 84 2.70 14.26 -1.57
C LEU A 84 2.71 12.75 -1.27
N MET A 85 3.66 12.28 -0.46
CA MET A 85 3.70 10.88 0.01
C MET A 85 2.41 10.52 0.77
N THR A 86 1.97 11.41 1.66
CA THR A 86 0.73 11.24 2.42
C THR A 86 -0.49 11.21 1.48
N ARG A 87 -0.61 12.13 0.52
CA ARG A 87 -1.71 12.13 -0.45
C ARG A 87 -1.75 10.86 -1.29
N SER A 88 -0.57 10.39 -1.70
CA SER A 88 -0.46 9.14 -2.46
C SER A 88 -0.92 7.94 -1.63
N ALA A 89 -0.60 7.91 -0.33
CA ALA A 89 -1.10 6.89 0.59
C ALA A 89 -2.61 6.98 0.85
N HIS A 90 -3.18 8.19 0.92
CA HIS A 90 -4.63 8.38 0.94
C HIS A 90 -5.28 7.73 -0.28
N SER A 91 -4.78 7.98 -1.49
CA SER A 91 -5.31 7.36 -2.70
C SER A 91 -5.19 5.83 -2.72
N VAL A 92 -4.15 5.25 -2.11
CA VAL A 92 -4.06 3.79 -1.93
C VAL A 92 -5.15 3.29 -0.99
N MET A 93 -5.34 3.93 0.16
CA MET A 93 -6.38 3.51 1.11
C MET A 93 -7.79 3.73 0.58
N GLU A 94 -8.04 4.81 -0.16
CA GLU A 94 -9.38 5.12 -0.70
C GLU A 94 -9.79 4.17 -1.85
N GLU A 95 -8.84 3.72 -2.66
CA GLU A 95 -9.11 2.88 -3.84
C GLU A 95 -8.98 1.37 -3.55
N LEU A 96 -8.17 0.99 -2.55
CA LEU A 96 -7.98 -0.42 -2.19
C LEU A 96 -8.81 -0.79 -0.97
N GLU A 97 -9.26 -2.04 -0.94
CA GLU A 97 -10.07 -2.57 0.16
C GLU A 97 -9.20 -3.16 1.27
N ASP A 98 -9.80 -3.33 2.46
CA ASP A 98 -9.23 -4.07 3.61
C ASP A 98 -7.97 -3.50 4.28
N ILE A 99 -7.48 -2.32 3.87
CA ILE A 99 -6.41 -1.61 4.58
C ILE A 99 -6.99 -0.95 5.84
N VAL A 100 -6.46 -1.29 7.02
CA VAL A 100 -6.96 -0.81 8.32
C VAL A 100 -6.18 0.38 8.87
N ILE A 101 -4.87 0.39 8.66
CA ILE A 101 -3.96 1.47 9.06
C ILE A 101 -2.83 1.56 8.04
N ALA A 102 -2.33 2.76 7.80
CA ALA A 102 -1.08 2.97 7.10
C ALA A 102 -0.17 3.93 7.87
N TYR A 103 1.14 3.74 7.77
CA TYR A 103 2.13 4.59 8.43
C TYR A 103 3.25 4.97 7.46
N GLY A 104 3.57 6.25 7.38
CA GLY A 104 4.60 6.77 6.49
C GLY A 104 5.58 7.71 7.19
N GLN A 105 6.83 7.64 6.76
CA GLN A 105 7.93 8.50 7.22
C GLN A 105 8.98 8.61 6.10
N SER A 106 9.65 9.76 5.98
CA SER A 106 10.62 10.01 4.90
C SER A 106 10.04 9.65 3.52
N ASP A 107 10.62 8.65 2.87
CA ASP A 107 10.33 8.11 1.55
C ASP A 107 9.72 6.69 1.61
N GLU A 108 9.30 6.22 2.79
CA GLU A 108 8.60 4.93 2.96
C GLU A 108 7.14 5.10 3.41
N PHE A 109 6.31 4.11 3.03
CA PHE A 109 4.93 3.98 3.51
C PHE A 109 4.56 2.51 3.69
N SER A 110 3.94 2.17 4.81
CA SER A 110 3.52 0.83 5.18
C SER A 110 2.00 0.75 5.22
N PHE A 111 1.41 -0.20 4.50
CA PHE A 111 -0.04 -0.42 4.45
C PHE A 111 -0.39 -1.76 5.08
N VAL A 112 -1.29 -1.75 6.06
CA VAL A 112 -1.66 -2.94 6.82
C VAL A 112 -3.03 -3.43 6.38
N PHE A 113 -3.09 -4.60 5.75
CA PHE A 113 -4.34 -5.29 5.45
C PHE A 113 -4.75 -6.17 6.63
N LYS A 114 -6.06 -6.20 6.91
CA LYS A 114 -6.65 -7.02 7.98
C LYS A 114 -6.36 -8.52 7.80
N ARG A 115 -6.25 -9.25 8.92
CA ARG A 115 -6.00 -10.70 8.99
C ARG A 115 -7.03 -11.49 8.21
N THR A 116 -8.29 -11.09 8.31
CA THR A 116 -9.43 -11.74 7.64
C THR A 116 -9.55 -11.43 6.15
N SER A 117 -8.68 -10.58 5.58
CA SER A 117 -8.80 -10.20 4.17
C SER A 117 -8.74 -11.41 3.23
N THR A 118 -9.66 -11.46 2.29
CA THR A 118 -9.66 -12.44 1.18
C THR A 118 -9.34 -11.78 -0.16
N TRP A 119 -8.95 -10.51 -0.14
CA TRP A 119 -8.73 -9.71 -1.33
C TRP A 119 -7.65 -10.34 -2.22
N PHE A 120 -7.92 -10.43 -3.52
CA PHE A 120 -7.10 -11.19 -4.49
C PHE A 120 -6.66 -12.60 -4.05
N LYS A 121 -7.50 -13.31 -3.27
CA LYS A 121 -7.14 -14.60 -2.66
C LYS A 121 -5.86 -14.54 -1.82
N ARG A 122 -5.52 -13.36 -1.28
CA ARG A 122 -4.29 -13.09 -0.50
C ARG A 122 -2.99 -13.30 -1.28
N ARG A 123 -3.00 -13.19 -2.61
CA ARG A 123 -1.78 -13.31 -3.41
C ARG A 123 -0.84 -12.12 -3.16
N ALA A 124 0.36 -12.38 -2.63
CA ALA A 124 1.33 -11.35 -2.27
C ALA A 124 1.66 -10.42 -3.45
N SER A 125 1.89 -10.98 -4.64
CA SER A 125 2.15 -10.25 -5.89
C SER A 125 1.04 -9.27 -6.23
N LYS A 126 -0.23 -9.65 -6.05
CA LYS A 126 -1.37 -8.77 -6.33
C LYS A 126 -1.42 -7.62 -5.33
N LEU A 127 -1.33 -7.91 -4.04
CA LEU A 127 -1.33 -6.87 -3.01
C LEU A 127 -0.19 -5.87 -3.23
N MET A 128 1.02 -6.36 -3.44
CA MET A 128 2.21 -5.53 -3.67
C MET A 128 2.10 -4.68 -4.94
N THR A 129 1.72 -5.26 -6.07
CA THR A 129 1.65 -4.53 -7.35
C THR A 129 0.51 -3.53 -7.40
N HIS A 130 -0.63 -3.81 -6.77
CA HIS A 130 -1.72 -2.84 -6.67
C HIS A 130 -1.35 -1.66 -5.78
N VAL A 131 -0.76 -1.91 -4.60
CA VAL A 131 -0.28 -0.83 -3.71
C VAL A 131 0.81 0.00 -4.39
N ALA A 132 1.85 -0.65 -4.95
CA ALA A 132 2.95 0.05 -5.59
C ALA A 132 2.52 0.85 -6.83
N SER A 133 1.66 0.28 -7.68
CA SER A 133 1.19 0.97 -8.90
C SER A 133 0.28 2.15 -8.57
N GLN A 134 -0.66 1.99 -7.63
CA GLN A 134 -1.56 3.05 -7.21
C GLN A 134 -0.82 4.18 -6.48
N PHE A 135 0.18 3.84 -5.67
CA PHE A 135 1.01 4.85 -5.01
C PHE A 135 1.86 5.63 -6.02
N SER A 136 2.54 4.92 -6.93
CA SER A 136 3.41 5.55 -7.94
C SER A 136 2.64 6.45 -8.91
N SER A 137 1.46 5.99 -9.35
CA SER A 137 0.60 6.79 -10.23
C SER A 137 0.09 8.05 -9.51
N SER A 138 -0.34 7.91 -8.26
CA SER A 138 -0.79 9.04 -7.43
C SER A 138 0.33 10.04 -7.18
N TYR A 139 1.56 9.57 -6.92
CA TYR A 139 2.72 10.45 -6.69
C TYR A 139 3.01 11.35 -7.90
N VAL A 140 2.94 10.80 -9.11
CA VAL A 140 3.10 11.58 -10.34
C VAL A 140 1.89 12.48 -10.59
N PHE A 141 0.68 11.96 -10.38
CA PHE A 141 -0.57 12.67 -10.66
C PHE A 141 -0.74 13.92 -9.79
N TYR A 142 -0.48 13.80 -8.48
CA TYR A 142 -0.62 14.89 -7.52
C TYR A 142 0.64 15.74 -7.37
N TRP A 143 1.72 15.46 -8.11
CA TRP A 143 2.98 16.21 -7.99
C TRP A 143 2.77 17.73 -8.06
N LYS A 144 2.01 18.19 -9.05
CA LYS A 144 1.75 19.61 -9.30
C LYS A 144 1.06 20.31 -8.12
N ASP A 145 0.22 19.59 -7.38
CA ASP A 145 -0.54 20.16 -6.25
C ASP A 145 0.37 20.50 -5.06
N TYR A 146 1.52 19.81 -4.94
CA TYR A 146 2.48 19.98 -3.84
C TYR A 146 3.74 20.76 -4.25
N PHE A 147 4.20 20.57 -5.49
CA PHE A 147 5.43 21.17 -6.02
C PHE A 147 5.19 22.39 -6.91
N GLY A 148 3.93 22.72 -7.19
CA GLY A 148 3.54 23.89 -7.98
C GLY A 148 4.15 23.84 -9.39
N GLU A 149 4.92 24.87 -9.73
CA GLU A 149 5.56 24.99 -11.04
C GLU A 149 6.86 24.18 -11.17
N GLN A 150 7.37 23.58 -10.09
CA GLN A 150 8.56 22.75 -10.16
C GLN A 150 8.26 21.47 -10.95
N PRO A 151 8.88 21.25 -12.13
CA PRO A 151 8.56 20.10 -12.95
C PRO A 151 9.10 18.81 -12.32
N LEU A 152 8.36 17.72 -12.51
CA LEU A 152 8.86 16.38 -12.24
C LEU A 152 9.85 16.00 -13.36
N LEU A 153 11.13 15.88 -13.01
CA LEU A 153 12.20 15.67 -13.99
C LEU A 153 12.17 14.27 -14.61
N TYR A 154 11.77 13.27 -13.82
CA TYR A 154 11.62 11.89 -14.26
C TYR A 154 10.64 11.14 -13.35
N PRO A 155 9.96 10.10 -13.85
CA PRO A 155 9.04 9.30 -13.03
C PRO A 155 9.81 8.53 -11.94
N PRO A 156 9.42 8.66 -10.66
CA PRO A 156 10.05 7.89 -9.58
C PRO A 156 9.64 6.41 -9.64
N GLY A 157 10.45 5.56 -9.03
CA GLY A 157 10.10 4.17 -8.76
C GLY A 157 10.03 3.92 -7.27
N PHE A 158 9.24 2.92 -6.87
CA PHE A 158 9.13 2.48 -5.49
C PHE A 158 9.42 0.98 -5.41
N ASP A 159 10.29 0.58 -4.47
CA ASP A 159 10.44 -0.81 -4.07
C ASP A 159 9.27 -1.19 -3.17
N GLY A 160 8.85 -2.45 -3.22
CA GLY A 160 7.72 -2.97 -2.47
C GLY A 160 8.05 -4.33 -1.89
N ARG A 161 7.64 -4.57 -0.65
CA ARG A 161 7.73 -5.90 -0.03
C ARG A 161 6.50 -6.23 0.79
N VAL A 162 6.21 -7.52 0.90
CA VAL A 162 5.10 -8.07 1.69
C VAL A 162 5.66 -8.81 2.90
N VAL A 163 5.14 -8.49 4.09
CA VAL A 163 5.53 -9.14 5.35
C VAL A 163 4.27 -9.57 6.09
N LEU A 164 4.31 -10.75 6.73
CA LEU A 164 3.17 -11.31 7.47
C LEU A 164 3.41 -11.23 8.97
N TYR A 165 2.42 -10.75 9.72
CA TYR A 165 2.46 -10.70 11.18
C TYR A 165 1.29 -11.48 11.78
N PRO A 166 1.56 -12.51 12.60
CA PRO A 166 0.51 -13.44 13.05
C PRO A 166 -0.34 -12.91 14.21
N SER A 167 0.12 -11.89 14.93
CA SER A 167 -0.56 -11.36 16.12
C SER A 167 -0.63 -9.84 16.13
N ASN A 168 -1.59 -9.31 16.91
CA ASN A 168 -1.70 -7.89 17.20
C ASN A 168 -0.41 -7.31 17.76
N ARG A 169 0.26 -8.05 18.67
CA ARG A 169 1.54 -7.65 19.26
C ARG A 169 2.62 -7.47 18.18
N ASN A 170 2.79 -8.43 17.28
CA ASN A 170 3.82 -8.32 16.24
C ASN A 170 3.57 -7.15 15.28
N LEU A 171 2.30 -6.86 14.98
CA LEU A 171 1.94 -5.70 14.17
C LEU A 171 2.26 -4.39 14.91
N ARG A 172 1.90 -4.28 16.19
CA ARG A 172 2.21 -3.11 17.03
C ARG A 172 3.71 -2.89 17.15
N ASP A 173 4.48 -3.96 17.38
CA ASP A 173 5.95 -3.91 17.46
C ASP A 173 6.55 -3.45 16.13
N TYR A 174 6.01 -3.90 14.99
CA TYR A 174 6.44 -3.44 13.68
C TYR A 174 6.20 -1.94 13.46
N LEU A 175 4.99 -1.45 13.74
CA LEU A 175 4.67 -0.03 13.57
C LEU A 175 5.47 0.84 14.55
N SER A 176 5.65 0.36 15.78
CA SER A 176 6.52 1.01 16.78
C SER A 176 7.96 1.09 16.30
N TRP A 177 8.47 0.02 15.68
CA TRP A 177 9.81 0.01 15.08
C TRP A 177 9.94 1.04 13.96
N ARG A 178 8.93 1.20 13.10
CA ARG A 178 8.92 2.23 12.06
C ARG A 178 8.86 3.65 12.63
N GLN A 179 8.12 3.87 13.71
CA GLN A 179 8.06 5.18 14.36
C GLN A 179 9.33 5.52 15.16
N ALA A 180 9.95 4.54 15.81
CA ALA A 180 11.25 4.72 16.46
C ALA A 180 12.35 5.06 15.44
N ASP A 181 12.35 4.39 14.28
CA ASP A 181 13.26 4.68 13.17
C ASP A 181 13.10 6.12 12.65
N CYS A 182 11.85 6.58 12.47
CA CYS A 182 11.54 7.97 12.14
C CYS A 182 12.15 8.95 13.16
N HIS A 183 11.97 8.68 14.46
CA HIS A 183 12.49 9.55 15.51
C HIS A 183 14.03 9.65 15.49
N VAL A 184 14.71 8.52 15.37
CA VAL A 184 16.18 8.46 15.33
C VAL A 184 16.73 9.17 14.09
N ASN A 185 16.16 8.87 12.92
CA ASN A 185 16.59 9.47 11.66
C ASN A 185 16.31 10.98 11.61
N ASN A 186 15.14 11.42 12.08
CA ASN A 186 14.81 12.84 12.10
C ASN A 186 15.72 13.62 13.05
N LEU A 187 16.00 13.11 14.27
CA LEU A 187 16.92 13.77 15.21
C LEU A 187 18.31 13.90 14.60
N TYR A 188 18.83 12.81 14.02
CA TYR A 188 20.14 12.81 13.34
C TYR A 188 20.17 13.80 12.18
N ASN A 189 19.19 13.76 11.27
CA ASN A 189 19.14 14.63 10.11
C ASN A 189 18.99 16.10 10.51
N THR A 190 18.22 16.40 11.55
CA THR A 190 18.00 17.76 12.03
C THR A 190 19.31 18.37 12.53
N VAL A 191 20.04 17.67 13.40
CA VAL A 191 21.34 18.16 13.88
C VAL A 191 22.39 18.20 12.77
N PHE A 192 22.43 17.18 11.90
CA PHE A 192 23.36 17.12 10.77
C PHE A 192 23.20 18.32 9.83
N TRP A 193 21.97 18.58 9.35
CA TRP A 193 21.73 19.69 8.43
C TRP A 193 21.82 21.05 9.11
N THR A 194 21.54 21.14 10.42
CA THR A 194 21.77 22.38 11.18
C THR A 194 23.27 22.70 11.26
N LEU A 195 24.11 21.71 11.56
CA LEU A 195 25.57 21.88 11.56
C LEU A 195 26.10 22.31 10.19
N VAL A 196 25.55 21.77 9.10
CA VAL A 196 25.95 22.14 7.74
C VAL A 196 25.47 23.55 7.36
N GLN A 197 24.17 23.83 7.53
CA GLN A 197 23.54 25.06 7.02
C GLN A 197 23.77 26.27 7.92
N LYS A 198 23.70 26.08 9.25
CA LYS A 198 23.89 27.17 10.23
C LYS A 198 25.28 27.16 10.84
N GLY A 199 25.85 25.98 11.08
CA GLY A 199 27.21 25.84 11.63
C GLY A 199 28.32 26.03 10.60
N GLY A 200 28.02 25.98 9.30
CA GLY A 200 29.00 26.15 8.22
C GLY A 200 29.95 24.95 8.05
N LEU A 201 29.63 23.80 8.64
CA LEU A 201 30.42 22.57 8.49
C LEU A 201 30.19 21.96 7.10
N THR A 202 31.21 21.28 6.57
CA THR A 202 31.00 20.37 5.44
C THR A 202 30.24 19.13 5.89
N THR A 203 29.61 18.41 4.96
CA THR A 203 28.89 17.16 5.25
C THR A 203 29.77 16.13 5.95
N VAL A 204 31.04 16.01 5.54
CA VAL A 204 32.02 15.09 6.15
C VAL A 204 32.35 15.50 7.58
N GLN A 205 32.53 16.80 7.85
CA GLN A 205 32.80 17.30 9.20
C GLN A 205 31.60 17.12 10.13
N ALA A 206 30.37 17.35 9.62
CA ALA A 206 29.16 17.14 10.38
C ALA A 206 28.96 15.67 10.74
N GLU A 207 29.24 14.74 9.81
CA GLU A 207 29.19 13.30 10.07
C GLU A 207 30.20 12.88 11.15
N GLU A 208 31.46 13.29 11.02
CA GLU A 208 32.48 12.94 12.02
C GLU A 208 32.17 13.55 13.39
N ARG A 209 31.58 14.75 13.45
CA ARG A 209 31.15 15.40 14.70
C ARG A 209 30.04 14.63 15.41
N LEU A 210 29.14 13.99 14.65
CA LEU A 210 27.99 13.24 15.17
C LEU A 210 28.31 11.77 15.44
N LYS A 211 29.45 11.28 14.97
CA LYS A 211 29.88 9.90 15.15
C LYS A 211 30.03 9.56 16.64
N GLY A 212 29.41 8.45 17.05
CA GLY A 212 29.43 7.99 18.45
C GLY A 212 28.57 8.79 19.42
N THR A 213 27.92 9.88 18.98
CA THR A 213 27.03 10.66 19.85
C THR A 213 25.73 9.91 20.15
N LEU A 214 25.18 10.12 21.34
CA LEU A 214 23.88 9.61 21.77
C LEU A 214 22.75 10.59 21.40
N ALA A 215 21.50 10.24 21.71
CA ALA A 215 20.36 11.11 21.45
C ALA A 215 20.40 12.39 22.32
N ALA A 216 20.85 12.29 23.58
CA ALA A 216 20.98 13.44 24.48
C ALA A 216 21.98 14.46 23.91
N ASP A 217 23.16 14.01 23.49
CA ASP A 217 24.20 14.87 22.91
C ASP A 217 23.69 15.62 21.66
N LYS A 218 22.92 14.96 20.79
CA LYS A 218 22.34 15.62 19.59
C LYS A 218 21.34 16.72 19.97
N ASN A 219 20.54 16.49 21.01
CA ASN A 219 19.62 17.52 21.53
C ASN A 219 20.40 18.68 22.15
N GLU A 220 21.48 18.39 22.88
CA GLU A 220 22.34 19.41 23.48
C GLU A 220 23.03 20.27 22.42
N ILE A 221 23.56 19.66 21.35
CA ILE A 221 24.14 20.41 20.21
C ILE A 221 23.09 21.35 19.59
N LEU A 222 21.88 20.85 19.30
CA LEU A 222 20.80 21.66 18.74
C LEU A 222 20.42 22.83 19.65
N PHE A 223 20.33 22.59 20.96
CA PHE A 223 19.89 23.60 21.91
C PHE A 223 21.00 24.63 22.22
N THR A 224 22.19 24.18 22.59
CA THR A 224 23.27 25.05 23.07
C THR A 224 23.92 25.84 21.94
N GLU A 225 24.15 25.22 20.77
CA GLU A 225 24.87 25.87 19.66
C GLU A 225 23.93 26.66 18.74
N PHE A 226 22.65 26.27 18.65
CA PHE A 226 21.71 26.82 17.66
C PHE A 226 20.38 27.35 18.22
N ASP A 227 20.16 27.26 19.54
CA ASP A 227 18.90 27.62 20.21
C ASP A 227 17.67 26.90 19.61
N ILE A 228 17.85 25.65 19.17
CA ILE A 228 16.80 24.81 18.59
C ILE A 228 16.35 23.78 19.63
N ASN A 229 15.09 23.87 20.03
CA ASN A 229 14.46 22.84 20.85
C ASN A 229 13.77 21.79 19.96
N TYR A 230 14.39 20.61 19.83
CA TYR A 230 13.87 19.52 19.01
C TYR A 230 12.42 19.13 19.37
N ASN A 231 12.01 19.21 20.63
CA ASN A 231 10.65 18.86 21.03
C ASN A 231 9.58 19.82 20.48
N LYS A 232 9.98 21.01 20.03
CA LYS A 232 9.09 21.98 19.36
C LYS A 232 9.05 21.82 17.84
N GLU A 233 9.88 20.94 17.26
CA GLU A 233 9.80 20.60 15.84
C GLU A 233 8.45 20.00 15.49
N ALA A 234 8.05 20.14 14.22
CA ALA A 234 6.76 19.69 13.72
C ALA A 234 6.52 18.22 14.05
N ALA A 235 5.33 17.91 14.56
CA ALA A 235 4.96 16.53 14.91
C ALA A 235 5.06 15.59 13.70
N LEU A 236 4.71 16.07 12.51
CA LEU A 236 4.90 15.38 11.23
C LEU A 236 6.34 14.87 11.05
N HIS A 237 7.35 15.68 11.38
CA HIS A 237 8.76 15.29 11.22
C HIS A 237 9.23 14.33 12.30
N ARG A 238 8.74 14.51 13.53
CA ARG A 238 9.17 13.70 14.69
C ARG A 238 8.48 12.35 14.81
N LYS A 239 7.25 12.24 14.31
CA LYS A 239 6.35 11.10 14.52
C LYS A 239 5.87 10.46 13.22
N GLY A 240 6.15 11.06 12.07
CA GLY A 240 5.64 10.61 10.77
C GLY A 240 4.14 10.88 10.61
N THR A 241 3.52 10.15 9.69
CA THR A 241 2.09 10.24 9.40
C THR A 241 1.44 8.87 9.54
N THR A 242 0.44 8.78 10.42
CA THR A 242 -0.44 7.63 10.55
C THR A 242 -1.77 7.93 9.86
N LEU A 243 -2.25 7.00 9.04
CA LEU A 243 -3.53 7.08 8.34
C LEU A 243 -4.47 6.01 8.88
N ILE A 244 -5.65 6.41 9.33
CA ILE A 244 -6.70 5.51 9.81
C ILE A 244 -8.04 5.93 9.24
N TRP A 245 -9.01 5.02 9.29
CA TRP A 245 -10.36 5.30 8.85
C TRP A 245 -11.25 5.78 9.98
N GLU A 246 -11.88 6.94 9.80
CA GLU A 246 -12.84 7.48 10.76
C GLU A 246 -14.23 7.67 10.17
N LYS A 247 -15.25 7.47 11.00
CA LYS A 247 -16.62 7.86 10.65
C LYS A 247 -16.77 9.35 10.91
N ARG A 248 -17.17 10.09 9.87
CA ARG A 248 -17.58 11.50 9.99
C ARG A 248 -18.96 11.72 9.40
N ASP A 249 -19.72 12.53 10.09
CA ASP A 249 -21.03 12.99 9.64
C ASP A 249 -20.86 14.19 8.71
N GLU A 250 -21.12 13.98 7.42
CA GLU A 250 -21.17 15.05 6.42
C GLU A 250 -22.61 15.54 6.29
N THR A 251 -22.89 16.80 6.62
CA THR A 251 -24.20 17.42 6.35
C THR A 251 -24.18 18.08 4.98
N ILE A 252 -24.94 17.51 4.04
CA ILE A 252 -25.07 18.02 2.67
C ILE A 252 -26.45 18.65 2.53
N VAL A 253 -26.51 19.88 2.06
CA VAL A 253 -27.77 20.53 1.69
C VAL A 253 -28.23 19.93 0.37
N LYS A 254 -29.35 19.20 0.38
CA LYS A 254 -29.98 18.71 -0.84
C LYS A 254 -31.13 19.62 -1.22
N ARG A 255 -31.15 20.02 -2.50
CA ARG A 255 -32.32 20.65 -3.10
C ARG A 255 -33.31 19.56 -3.49
N LEU A 256 -34.47 19.57 -2.85
CA LEU A 256 -35.58 18.68 -3.18
C LEU A 256 -36.63 19.51 -3.92
N LYS A 257 -37.01 19.02 -5.10
CA LYS A 257 -38.12 19.57 -5.88
C LYS A 257 -39.23 18.53 -5.93
N LEU A 258 -40.28 18.74 -5.14
CA LEU A 258 -41.49 17.93 -5.21
C LEU A 258 -42.35 18.40 -6.40
N PRO A 259 -43.14 17.53 -7.04
CA PRO A 259 -44.08 17.97 -8.07
C PRO A 259 -45.07 18.95 -7.43
N ASN A 260 -45.11 20.20 -7.93
CA ASN A 260 -45.97 21.32 -7.47
C ASN A 260 -45.55 22.10 -6.20
N GLU A 261 -44.30 22.01 -5.72
CA GLU A 261 -43.80 22.90 -4.66
C GLU A 261 -42.49 23.63 -5.04
N GLU A 262 -42.26 24.79 -4.43
CA GLU A 262 -40.99 25.54 -4.53
C GLU A 262 -39.80 24.72 -3.99
N GLU A 263 -38.61 24.95 -4.55
CA GLU A 263 -37.40 24.22 -4.16
C GLU A 263 -37.06 24.45 -2.68
N LYS A 264 -37.10 23.38 -1.88
CA LYS A 264 -36.69 23.42 -0.47
C LYS A 264 -35.28 22.85 -0.32
N GLU A 265 -34.43 23.61 0.36
CA GLU A 265 -33.12 23.17 0.80
C GLU A 265 -33.25 22.39 2.11
N VAL A 266 -32.98 21.09 2.08
CA VAL A 266 -33.06 20.21 3.25
C VAL A 266 -31.65 19.75 3.63
N PRO A 267 -31.19 19.97 4.88
CA PRO A 267 -29.93 19.43 5.36
C PRO A 267 -30.06 17.92 5.56
N VAL A 268 -29.20 17.14 4.90
CA VAL A 268 -29.15 15.68 5.03
C VAL A 268 -27.77 15.29 5.57
N THR A 269 -27.73 14.80 6.81
CA THR A 269 -26.53 14.27 7.43
C THR A 269 -26.29 12.82 7.00
N ARG A 270 -25.10 12.52 6.50
CA ARG A 270 -24.67 11.17 6.11
C ARG A 270 -23.34 10.85 6.77
N SER A 271 -23.33 9.78 7.57
CA SER A 271 -22.09 9.20 8.09
C SER A 271 -21.31 8.54 6.96
N ARG A 272 -20.07 8.97 6.72
CA ARG A 272 -19.13 8.35 5.77
C ARG A 272 -17.82 8.03 6.46
N ARG A 273 -17.20 6.92 6.05
CA ARG A 273 -15.86 6.56 6.49
C ARG A 273 -14.84 7.26 5.59
N ARG A 274 -13.92 8.01 6.18
CA ARG A 274 -12.87 8.77 5.49
C ARG A 274 -11.52 8.46 6.10
N VAL A 275 -10.48 8.44 5.28
CA VAL A 275 -9.11 8.32 5.76
C VAL A 275 -8.70 9.65 6.41
N GLN A 276 -8.09 9.59 7.60
CA GLN A 276 -7.61 10.75 8.34
C GLN A 276 -6.14 10.60 8.71
N SER A 277 -5.43 11.73 8.68
CA SER A 277 -4.00 11.80 9.00
C SER A 277 -3.76 12.23 10.44
N TYR A 278 -2.88 11.51 11.13
CA TYR A 278 -2.45 11.75 12.49
C TYR A 278 -0.93 11.81 12.60
N HIS A 279 -0.42 12.71 13.43
CA HIS A 279 1.01 12.87 13.72
C HIS A 279 1.27 12.64 15.22
N THR A 280 0.77 11.52 15.72
CA THR A 280 0.80 11.16 17.15
C THR A 280 1.71 9.97 17.41
N ASP A 281 1.98 9.70 18.68
CA ASP A 281 2.68 8.49 19.11
C ASP A 281 1.79 7.25 18.94
N ILE A 282 2.28 6.24 18.23
CA ILE A 282 1.63 4.94 18.04
C ILE A 282 2.40 3.81 18.73
N ILE A 283 3.44 4.15 19.50
CA ILE A 283 4.24 3.21 20.28
C ILE A 283 3.50 2.89 21.58
N GLY A 284 3.05 3.93 22.30
CA GLY A 284 2.29 3.80 23.53
C GLY A 284 0.89 3.21 23.33
N ASP A 285 0.27 2.76 24.42
CA ASP A 285 -1.06 2.13 24.39
C ASP A 285 -2.19 3.11 24.06
N GLN A 286 -2.06 4.40 24.40
CA GLN A 286 -3.11 5.41 24.25
C GLN A 286 -3.74 5.43 22.85
N PHE A 287 -2.93 5.44 21.79
CA PHE A 287 -3.43 5.44 20.41
C PHE A 287 -4.28 4.20 20.10
N TRP A 288 -3.87 3.03 20.59
CA TRP A 288 -4.55 1.76 20.35
C TRP A 288 -5.82 1.62 21.18
N GLU A 289 -5.87 2.23 22.35
CA GLU A 289 -7.08 2.31 23.19
C GLU A 289 -8.12 3.25 22.57
N GLU A 290 -7.68 4.43 22.08
CA GLU A 290 -8.52 5.41 21.39
C GLU A 290 -9.09 4.86 20.07
N HIS A 291 -8.30 4.04 19.36
CA HIS A 291 -8.65 3.45 18.05
C HIS A 291 -8.70 1.92 18.10
N SER A 292 -9.47 1.38 19.05
CA SER A 292 -9.60 -0.06 19.27
C SER A 292 -10.18 -0.86 18.09
N ASP A 293 -10.76 -0.21 17.08
CA ASP A 293 -11.32 -0.84 15.88
C ASP A 293 -10.27 -1.22 14.82
N ILE A 294 -9.03 -0.77 14.97
CA ILE A 294 -7.93 -1.08 14.02
C ILE A 294 -7.45 -2.52 14.18
N LEU A 295 -7.34 -3.00 15.43
CA LEU A 295 -6.88 -4.35 15.74
C LEU A 295 -8.07 -5.31 15.75
N GLU A 296 -7.95 -6.43 15.03
CA GLU A 296 -8.99 -7.45 15.04
C GLU A 296 -8.95 -8.20 16.37
N ALA A 297 -10.07 -8.74 16.80
CA ALA A 297 -10.10 -9.61 17.96
C ALA A 297 -9.28 -10.88 17.69
N ASP A 298 -8.52 -11.37 18.67
CA ASP A 298 -7.68 -12.56 18.51
C ASP A 298 -8.46 -13.87 18.34
N ASN A 299 -9.78 -13.82 18.48
CA ASN A 299 -10.69 -14.96 18.32
C ASN A 299 -11.40 -15.00 16.95
N CYS A 300 -10.93 -14.24 15.96
CA CYS A 300 -11.50 -14.21 14.60
C CYS A 300 -10.88 -15.24 13.64
#